data_AF-A0A381DWB0-F1
#
_entry.id   AF-A0A381DWB0-F1
#
_cell.length_a   1.000
_cell.length_b   1.000
_cell.length_c   1.000
_cell.angle_alpha   90.00
_cell.angle_beta   90.00
_cell.angle_gamma   90.00
#
_symmetry.space_group_name_H-M   'P 1'
#
loop_
_entity.id
_entity.type
_entity.pdbx_description
1 polymer ?
#
loop_
_entity_poly.entity_id
_entity_poly.type
_entity_poly.pdbx_seq_one_letter_code
_entity_poly.pdbx_strand_id
1 'polypeptide(L)'
;MKKLLMFPLAAAMAAAVCAQPLPSAPGGEKPGSAPSEINTGLAADANHPAPPPLLAAQQDTPFSVKALFSSYKPSIYQVRTINTATGQKTSIGSGFVIGDGKMIATNYHVIADAVNKEKHAIEYIATDDKEGQLRLLAVDVVHDLAIVAADHDLGKPFKLGGVPEQGEALYSLGNPGDLGFIIVDGINNGILQKSARSRILFSGAINSGMSGGPTVNKAGEVIGINVESQGNDIGFLVPASHLAELLKQAESGAVNINESIADQLIADNGKYYAPFFKNDWKKATIGHYTVPTEFGGDLRCWDVSPQQELEDLAASESVICQSDRVTYISGDTQVGRMGFVYSNFYAREPMPAARFYHLYSREYRLPYELRSRRDFGDFACTADFVAIGGKPFKTTYCTQPSKKYIKNGEAISDLYLIAAQIGEKQQGFTITMMLTGIQENLGKRVMAHILEQITWQPN
;
A
#
# COMPACT_ATOMS: atom_id res chain seq x y z
N MET A 1 -46.50 -14.07 -20.73
CA MET A 1 -46.30 -12.79 -19.99
C MET A 1 -45.15 -12.99 -19.02
N LYS A 2 -43.92 -12.65 -19.43
CA LYS A 2 -42.73 -12.74 -18.57
C LYS A 2 -42.70 -11.49 -17.68
N LYS A 3 -42.68 -11.69 -16.36
CA LYS A 3 -42.71 -10.62 -15.35
C LYS A 3 -41.50 -9.70 -15.52
N LEU A 4 -41.77 -8.40 -15.54
CA LEU A 4 -40.78 -7.34 -15.35
C LEU A 4 -40.38 -7.36 -13.86
N LEU A 5 -39.47 -8.25 -13.48
CA LEU A 5 -38.82 -8.19 -12.18
C LEU A 5 -37.63 -7.23 -12.29
N MET A 6 -37.77 -6.08 -11.62
CA MET A 6 -36.66 -5.21 -11.27
C MET A 6 -35.61 -6.05 -10.53
N PHE A 7 -34.49 -6.35 -11.17
CA PHE A 7 -33.29 -6.83 -10.49
C PHE A 7 -32.42 -5.61 -10.09
N PRO A 8 -32.09 -5.45 -8.80
CA PRO A 8 -31.06 -4.54 -8.37
C PRO A 8 -29.67 -5.16 -8.62
N LEU A 9 -28.70 -4.31 -8.97
CA LEU A 9 -27.26 -4.46 -8.71
C LEU A 9 -26.56 -5.78 -9.16
N ALA A 10 -26.17 -5.86 -10.43
CA ALA A 10 -24.96 -6.60 -10.84
C ALA A 10 -23.85 -5.64 -11.30
N ALA A 11 -24.21 -4.56 -12.02
CA ALA A 11 -23.30 -3.49 -12.42
C ALA A 11 -22.69 -2.65 -11.26
N ALA A 12 -23.17 -2.83 -10.02
CA ALA A 12 -22.52 -2.23 -8.86
C ALA A 12 -21.26 -3.00 -8.40
N MET A 13 -21.11 -4.27 -8.76
CA MET A 13 -19.92 -5.04 -8.37
C MET A 13 -18.68 -4.61 -9.15
N ALA A 14 -18.76 -4.39 -10.47
CA ALA A 14 -17.59 -3.90 -11.24
C ALA A 14 -17.13 -2.50 -10.80
N ALA A 15 -18.06 -1.62 -10.39
CA ALA A 15 -17.74 -0.26 -9.94
C ALA A 15 -17.23 -0.20 -8.49
N ALA A 16 -17.69 -1.08 -7.59
CA ALA A 16 -17.20 -1.16 -6.21
C ALA A 16 -15.83 -1.82 -6.08
N VAL A 17 -15.47 -2.72 -7.01
CA VAL A 17 -14.22 -3.50 -6.95
C VAL A 17 -12.97 -2.64 -7.21
N CYS A 18 -13.07 -1.52 -7.94
CA CYS A 18 -11.93 -0.61 -8.06
C CYS A 18 -11.48 0.01 -6.72
N ALA A 19 -12.38 0.08 -5.73
CA ALA A 19 -12.16 0.71 -4.43
C ALA A 19 -11.92 -0.28 -3.27
N GLN A 20 -11.97 -1.59 -3.50
CA GLN A 20 -11.83 -2.62 -2.46
C GLN A 20 -10.53 -3.43 -2.60
N PRO A 21 -9.90 -3.87 -1.49
CA PRO A 21 -8.77 -4.78 -1.56
C PRO A 21 -9.17 -6.14 -2.14
N LEU A 22 -8.28 -6.75 -2.92
CA LEU A 22 -8.46 -8.07 -3.53
C LEU A 22 -8.73 -9.15 -2.45
N PRO A 23 -9.58 -10.16 -2.74
CA PRO A 23 -9.74 -11.32 -1.86
C PRO A 23 -8.44 -12.14 -1.79
N SER A 24 -8.06 -12.54 -0.57
CA SER A 24 -6.93 -13.43 -0.31
C SER A 24 -7.22 -14.87 -0.73
N ALA A 25 -6.20 -15.56 -1.28
CA ALA A 25 -6.28 -16.97 -1.66
C ALA A 25 -6.59 -17.89 -0.45
N PRO A 26 -7.35 -18.99 -0.63
CA PRO A 26 -7.62 -19.93 0.44
C PRO A 26 -6.35 -20.72 0.83
N GLY A 27 -5.98 -20.66 2.12
CA GLY A 27 -4.82 -21.35 2.69
C GLY A 27 -5.03 -22.85 2.81
N GLY A 28 -4.02 -23.62 2.40
CA GLY A 28 -3.98 -25.08 2.50
C GLY A 28 -3.58 -25.57 3.89
N GLU A 29 -4.23 -26.64 4.34
CA GLU A 29 -4.05 -27.34 5.61
C GLU A 29 -2.64 -27.94 5.80
N LYS A 30 -2.18 -27.93 7.06
CA LYS A 30 -1.01 -28.67 7.55
C LYS A 30 -1.28 -30.18 7.63
N PRO A 31 -0.26 -31.02 7.42
CA PRO A 31 -0.22 -32.34 8.05
C PRO A 31 0.93 -32.47 9.06
N GLY A 32 0.55 -32.82 10.29
CA GLY A 32 0.87 -34.13 10.88
C GLY A 32 2.33 -34.46 11.22
N SER A 33 2.63 -34.38 12.52
CA SER A 33 3.75 -35.02 13.21
C SER A 33 3.65 -36.56 13.24
N ALA A 34 4.78 -37.26 13.15
CA ALA A 34 4.97 -38.56 13.81
C ALA A 34 6.47 -38.87 14.06
N PRO A 35 6.81 -39.70 15.06
CA PRO A 35 8.15 -39.82 15.67
C PRO A 35 8.91 -41.07 15.22
N SER A 36 10.21 -41.17 15.56
CA SER A 36 10.91 -42.45 15.60
C SER A 36 11.90 -42.58 16.75
N GLU A 37 12.11 -43.83 17.09
CA GLU A 37 12.54 -44.41 18.36
C GLU A 37 14.05 -44.71 18.49
N ILE A 38 14.51 -44.71 19.75
CA ILE A 38 15.29 -45.75 20.48
C ILE A 38 16.70 -46.18 20.02
N ASN A 39 17.65 -45.94 20.96
CA ASN A 39 18.87 -46.65 21.38
C ASN A 39 19.84 -47.30 20.36
N THR A 40 21.13 -47.04 20.59
CA THR A 40 22.05 -48.06 21.15
C THR A 40 23.25 -47.37 21.81
N GLY A 41 23.53 -47.77 23.06
CA GLY A 41 24.74 -47.37 23.76
C GLY A 41 25.95 -48.21 23.35
N LEU A 42 27.13 -47.61 23.46
CA LEU A 42 28.39 -48.33 23.65
C LEU A 42 29.32 -47.48 24.51
N ALA A 43 29.92 -48.17 25.49
CA ALA A 43 30.71 -47.63 26.58
C ALA A 43 32.10 -47.14 26.15
N ALA A 44 32.65 -46.33 27.04
CA ALA A 44 33.92 -45.62 26.96
C ALA A 44 35.15 -46.54 26.93
N ASP A 45 36.24 -46.01 26.35
CA ASP A 45 37.60 -46.36 26.78
C ASP A 45 38.49 -45.12 26.84
N ALA A 46 39.31 -45.08 27.89
CA ALA A 46 40.04 -43.91 28.37
C ALA A 46 41.54 -43.99 28.04
N ASN A 47 42.10 -42.89 27.50
CA ASN A 47 43.42 -42.29 27.82
C ASN A 47 43.97 -41.55 26.60
N HIS A 48 43.79 -40.23 26.58
CA HIS A 48 44.63 -39.28 25.85
C HIS A 48 45.03 -38.15 26.83
N PRO A 49 46.30 -37.68 26.82
CA PRO A 49 46.77 -36.66 27.76
C PRO A 49 46.15 -35.29 27.43
N ALA A 50 45.83 -34.53 28.48
CA ALA A 50 45.17 -33.23 28.40
C ALA A 50 46.04 -32.17 27.69
N PRO A 51 45.46 -31.34 26.80
CA PRO A 51 46.16 -30.18 26.26
C PRO A 51 46.31 -29.07 27.33
N PRO A 52 47.37 -28.25 27.25
CA PRO A 52 47.62 -27.15 28.18
C PRO A 52 46.54 -26.06 28.10
N PRO A 53 46.35 -25.26 29.16
CA PRO A 53 45.24 -24.32 29.27
C PRO A 53 45.33 -23.26 28.17
N LEU A 54 44.31 -23.25 27.29
CA LEU A 54 44.06 -22.15 26.38
C LEU A 54 43.76 -20.89 27.21
N LEU A 55 44.53 -19.84 26.93
CA LEU A 55 44.30 -18.48 27.40
C LEU A 55 42.79 -18.16 27.33
N ALA A 56 42.29 -17.53 28.38
CA ALA A 56 40.92 -17.06 28.50
C ALA A 56 40.51 -16.29 27.23
N ALA A 57 39.66 -16.91 26.42
CA ALA A 57 38.85 -16.19 25.45
C ALA A 57 38.02 -15.17 26.24
N GLN A 58 38.07 -13.90 25.84
CA GLN A 58 37.09 -12.91 26.29
C GLN A 58 35.71 -13.53 26.08
N GLN A 59 34.98 -13.72 27.17
CA GLN A 59 33.65 -14.30 27.10
C GLN A 59 32.76 -13.28 26.39
N ASP A 60 32.53 -13.48 25.09
CA ASP A 60 31.41 -12.88 24.39
C ASP A 60 30.15 -13.28 25.16
N THR A 61 29.57 -12.34 25.89
CA THR A 61 28.28 -12.55 26.54
C THR A 61 27.30 -13.05 25.47
N PRO A 62 26.71 -14.25 25.64
CA PRO A 62 25.79 -14.78 24.64
C PRO A 62 24.61 -13.83 24.47
N PHE A 63 24.19 -13.62 23.22
CA PHE A 63 23.05 -12.78 22.89
C PHE A 63 21.82 -13.17 23.71
N SER A 64 21.13 -12.16 24.26
CA SER A 64 19.94 -12.36 25.08
C SER A 64 18.82 -11.43 24.63
N VAL A 65 17.71 -12.01 24.17
CA VAL A 65 16.48 -11.29 23.81
C VAL A 65 15.95 -10.52 25.02
N LYS A 66 16.06 -11.07 26.24
CA LYS A 66 15.67 -10.39 27.49
C LYS A 66 16.51 -9.14 27.74
N ALA A 67 17.82 -9.19 27.48
CA ALA A 67 18.70 -8.03 27.61
C ALA A 67 18.38 -6.96 26.56
N LEU A 68 18.09 -7.39 25.32
CA LEU A 68 17.64 -6.49 24.25
C LEU A 68 16.33 -5.78 24.65
N PHE A 69 15.32 -6.54 25.08
CA PHE A 69 14.04 -6.02 25.57
C PHE A 69 14.25 -4.99 26.69
N SER A 70 15.04 -5.34 27.71
CA SER A 70 15.23 -4.49 28.89
C SER A 70 16.00 -3.21 28.55
N SER A 71 16.98 -3.27 27.65
CA SER A 71 17.82 -2.12 27.31
C SER A 71 17.09 -1.08 26.44
N TYR A 72 16.14 -1.52 25.61
CA TYR A 72 15.41 -0.64 24.69
C TYR A 72 14.01 -0.23 25.17
N LYS A 73 13.44 -0.89 26.18
CA LYS A 73 12.16 -0.51 26.80
C LYS A 73 12.04 1.00 27.13
N PRO A 74 13.08 1.69 27.66
CA PRO A 74 12.99 3.12 27.99
C PRO A 74 13.04 4.05 26.78
N SER A 75 13.32 3.54 25.57
CA SER A 75 13.49 4.34 24.35
C SER A 75 12.44 4.00 23.29
N ILE A 76 11.36 3.34 23.72
CA ILE A 76 10.20 3.00 22.91
C ILE A 76 8.97 3.61 23.57
N TYR A 77 8.11 4.18 22.73
CA TYR A 77 6.97 4.97 23.11
C TYR A 77 5.72 4.47 22.40
N GLN A 78 4.58 4.60 23.05
CA GLN A 78 3.31 4.63 22.33
C GLN A 78 3.14 6.04 21.77
N VAL A 79 2.83 6.16 20.49
CA VAL A 79 2.51 7.43 19.82
C VAL A 79 1.01 7.44 19.56
N ARG A 80 0.33 8.54 19.91
CA ARG A 80 -1.10 8.71 19.68
C ARG A 80 -1.39 10.05 19.03
N THR A 81 -2.37 10.05 18.14
CA THR A 81 -3.01 11.28 17.70
C THR A 81 -4.33 11.42 18.46
N ILE A 82 -4.58 12.60 19.02
CA ILE A 82 -5.81 12.91 19.75
C ILE A 82 -6.58 14.03 19.08
N ASN A 83 -7.90 14.00 19.21
CA ASN A 83 -8.74 15.16 18.93
C ASN A 83 -8.78 16.05 20.17
N THR A 84 -8.18 17.24 20.08
CA THR A 84 -8.06 18.21 21.17
C THR A 84 -9.40 18.77 21.67
N ALA A 85 -10.49 18.63 20.90
CA ALA A 85 -11.82 19.07 21.34
C ALA A 85 -12.52 18.03 22.23
N THR A 86 -12.24 16.73 22.03
CA THR A 86 -12.89 15.63 22.78
C THR A 86 -11.94 14.91 23.74
N GLY A 87 -10.62 15.13 23.60
CA GLY A 87 -9.58 14.38 24.29
C GLY A 87 -9.46 12.92 23.87
N GLN A 88 -10.20 12.49 22.84
CA GLN A 88 -10.21 11.09 22.41
C GLN A 88 -9.13 10.80 21.38
N LYS A 89 -8.57 9.58 21.46
CA LYS A 89 -7.57 9.06 20.53
C LYS A 89 -8.23 8.82 19.16
N THR A 90 -7.60 9.27 18.08
CA THR A 90 -8.03 8.99 16.71
C THR A 90 -7.11 8.00 16.00
N SER A 91 -5.87 7.88 16.45
CA SER A 91 -4.90 6.90 15.97
C SER A 91 -3.90 6.54 17.07
N ILE A 92 -3.38 5.32 17.04
CA ILE A 92 -2.42 4.78 18.00
C ILE A 92 -1.40 3.92 17.27
N GLY A 93 -0.13 4.10 17.59
CA GLY A 93 0.97 3.26 17.14
C GLY A 93 2.13 3.30 18.13
N SER A 94 3.28 2.84 17.66
CA SER A 94 4.55 2.86 18.37
C SER A 94 5.50 3.86 17.75
N GLY A 95 6.51 4.26 18.52
CA GLY A 95 7.65 5.01 18.04
C GLY A 95 8.89 4.75 18.89
N PHE A 96 10.05 5.13 18.38
CA PHE A 96 11.33 4.91 19.06
C PHE A 96 12.28 6.09 18.90
N VAL A 97 13.14 6.28 19.89
CA VAL A 97 14.06 7.42 19.95
C VAL A 97 15.13 7.31 18.86
N ILE A 98 15.40 8.41 18.17
CA ILE A 98 16.44 8.53 17.14
C ILE A 98 17.21 9.86 17.29
N GLY A 99 18.24 10.04 16.47
CA GLY A 99 18.96 11.30 16.35
C GLY A 99 19.66 11.71 17.66
N ASP A 100 19.35 12.89 18.15
CA ASP A 100 19.94 13.51 19.34
C ASP A 100 19.35 13.02 20.67
N GLY A 101 18.41 12.07 20.65
CA GLY A 101 17.71 11.58 21.84
C GLY A 101 16.40 12.31 22.15
N LYS A 102 16.01 13.32 21.36
CA LYS A 102 14.77 14.11 21.52
C LYS A 102 13.74 13.87 20.41
N MET A 103 14.13 13.10 19.39
CA MET A 103 13.30 12.75 18.24
C MET A 103 12.76 11.33 18.36
N ILE A 104 11.54 11.11 17.89
CA ILE A 104 10.89 9.81 17.76
C ILE A 104 10.62 9.56 16.27
N ALA A 105 11.01 8.39 15.79
CA ALA A 105 10.53 7.83 14.53
C ALA A 105 9.22 7.07 14.75
N THR A 106 8.28 7.23 13.83
CA THR A 106 7.02 6.46 13.79
C THR A 106 6.52 6.35 12.35
N ASN A 107 5.38 5.71 12.12
CA ASN A 107 4.73 5.74 10.80
C ASN A 107 3.94 7.03 10.58
N TYR A 108 3.83 7.45 9.33
CA TYR A 108 3.03 8.62 8.97
C TYR A 108 1.54 8.41 9.27
N HIS A 109 0.97 7.23 8.99
CA HIS A 109 -0.45 6.96 9.24
C HIS A 109 -0.85 7.09 10.72
N VAL A 110 0.10 6.92 11.66
CA VAL A 110 -0.13 7.11 13.09
C VAL A 110 -0.39 8.59 13.43
N ILE A 111 0.24 9.51 12.69
CA ILE A 111 0.19 10.96 12.93
C ILE A 111 -0.58 11.75 11.86
N ALA A 112 -1.07 11.09 10.82
CA ALA A 112 -1.64 11.73 9.64
C ALA A 112 -2.85 12.63 9.95
N ASP A 113 -3.63 12.30 10.98
CA ASP A 113 -4.74 13.13 11.42
C ASP A 113 -4.29 14.50 11.93
N ALA A 114 -3.13 14.59 12.61
CA ALA A 114 -2.53 15.85 13.04
C ALA A 114 -2.06 16.73 11.88
N VAL A 115 -1.79 16.13 10.71
CA VAL A 115 -1.41 16.85 9.48
C VAL A 115 -2.65 17.29 8.69
N ASN A 116 -3.68 16.45 8.64
CA ASN A 116 -4.77 16.59 7.67
C ASN A 116 -6.08 17.14 8.24
N LYS A 117 -6.25 17.11 9.57
CA LYS A 117 -7.47 17.53 10.25
C LYS A 117 -7.16 18.62 11.28
N GLU A 118 -8.07 19.56 11.40
CA GLU A 118 -8.00 20.60 12.44
C GLU A 118 -8.19 20.00 13.82
N LYS A 119 -7.66 20.66 14.86
CA LYS A 119 -7.83 20.29 16.27
C LYS A 119 -7.26 18.91 16.63
N HIS A 120 -6.20 18.48 15.97
CA HIS A 120 -5.49 17.25 16.32
C HIS A 120 -4.08 17.56 16.83
N ALA A 121 -3.64 16.80 17.84
CA ALA A 121 -2.31 16.91 18.43
C ALA A 121 -1.67 15.53 18.56
N ILE A 122 -0.34 15.50 18.59
CA ILE A 122 0.46 14.28 18.70
C ILE A 122 1.00 14.18 20.12
N GLU A 123 0.83 13.03 20.75
CA GLU A 123 1.29 12.76 22.10
C GLU A 123 2.07 11.44 22.15
N TYR A 124 2.97 11.32 23.14
CA TYR A 124 3.58 10.06 23.50
C TYR A 124 3.10 9.57 24.86
N ILE A 125 3.19 8.24 25.06
CA ILE A 125 3.16 7.59 26.38
C ILE A 125 4.41 6.72 26.48
N ALA A 126 5.21 6.95 27.50
CA ALA A 126 6.38 6.16 27.85
C ALA A 126 5.96 4.81 28.46
N THR A 127 6.91 3.87 28.56
CA THR A 127 6.63 2.56 29.18
C THR A 127 6.51 2.58 30.71
N ASP A 128 6.68 3.75 31.32
CA ASP A 128 6.40 4.07 32.73
C ASP A 128 5.18 5.00 32.90
N ASP A 129 4.30 5.04 31.89
CA ASP A 129 3.05 5.82 31.83
C ASP A 129 3.21 7.34 31.85
N LYS A 130 4.45 7.87 31.71
CA LYS A 130 4.65 9.30 31.50
C LYS A 130 4.19 9.71 30.11
N GLU A 131 3.42 10.79 30.05
CA GLU A 131 2.87 11.32 28.81
C GLU A 131 3.44 12.71 28.49
N GLY A 132 3.45 13.07 27.20
CA GLY A 132 3.85 14.40 26.76
C GLY A 132 3.43 14.70 25.33
N GLN A 133 3.52 15.97 24.95
CA GLN A 133 3.21 16.45 23.60
C GLN A 133 4.42 16.28 22.68
N LEU A 134 4.14 16.10 21.39
CA LEU A 134 5.11 16.00 20.33
C LEU A 134 4.84 17.02 19.24
N ARG A 135 5.90 17.61 18.69
CA ARG A 135 5.84 18.45 17.48
C ARG A 135 6.29 17.65 16.27
N LEU A 136 5.59 17.81 15.15
CA LEU A 136 5.98 17.18 13.88
C LEU A 136 7.19 17.89 13.27
N LEU A 137 8.21 17.13 12.86
CA LEU A 137 9.41 17.66 12.20
C LEU A 137 9.41 17.42 10.69
N ALA A 138 9.17 16.17 10.29
CA ALA A 138 9.27 15.74 8.91
C ALA A 138 8.38 14.51 8.66
N VAL A 139 7.97 14.34 7.41
CA VAL A 139 7.20 13.18 6.96
C VAL A 139 7.75 12.65 5.65
N ASP A 140 7.67 11.34 5.48
CA ASP A 140 7.82 10.64 4.21
C ASP A 140 6.53 9.83 3.97
N VAL A 141 5.59 10.40 3.21
CA VAL A 141 4.30 9.75 2.94
C VAL A 141 4.44 8.58 1.97
N VAL A 142 5.50 8.57 1.16
CA VAL A 142 5.75 7.52 0.16
C VAL A 142 6.12 6.21 0.86
N HIS A 143 6.93 6.30 1.93
CA HIS A 143 7.37 5.15 2.70
C HIS A 143 6.63 4.96 4.03
N ASP A 144 5.68 5.84 4.33
CA ASP A 144 4.87 5.84 5.56
C ASP A 144 5.71 6.05 6.82
N LEU A 145 6.51 7.12 6.85
CA LEU A 145 7.36 7.48 7.98
C LEU A 145 7.10 8.92 8.45
N ALA A 146 7.26 9.15 9.74
CA ALA A 146 7.26 10.48 10.32
C ALA A 146 8.32 10.59 11.42
N ILE A 147 8.87 11.80 11.57
CA ILE A 147 9.73 12.18 12.68
C ILE A 147 9.02 13.26 13.48
N VAL A 148 8.86 12.99 14.76
CA VAL A 148 8.26 13.89 15.74
C VAL A 148 9.26 14.14 16.86
N ALA A 149 9.12 15.23 17.63
CA ALA A 149 10.08 15.57 18.67
C ALA A 149 9.43 16.11 19.93
N ALA A 150 10.12 15.92 21.05
CA ALA A 150 9.85 16.58 22.32
C ALA A 150 10.89 17.69 22.58
N ASP A 151 10.61 18.54 23.56
CA ASP A 151 11.53 19.61 23.98
C ASP A 151 12.55 19.15 25.05
N HIS A 152 12.53 17.87 25.41
CA HIS A 152 13.40 17.25 26.41
C HIS A 152 13.91 15.88 25.94
N ASP A 153 14.89 15.32 26.65
CA ASP A 153 15.49 14.03 26.31
C ASP A 153 14.50 12.87 26.56
N LEU A 154 14.33 12.02 25.55
CA LEU A 154 13.43 10.87 25.56
C LEU A 154 14.17 9.54 25.77
N GLY A 155 15.50 9.55 25.80
CA GLY A 155 16.30 8.36 26.09
C GLY A 155 17.38 8.10 25.05
N LYS A 156 17.84 6.85 25.00
CA LYS A 156 18.97 6.47 24.15
C LYS A 156 18.50 6.32 22.71
N PRO A 157 19.07 7.06 21.75
CA PRO A 157 18.71 6.91 20.35
C PRO A 157 19.14 5.54 19.82
N PHE A 158 18.28 4.95 19.01
CA PHE A 158 18.61 3.75 18.25
C PHE A 158 19.62 4.08 17.14
N LYS A 159 20.50 3.13 16.86
CA LYS A 159 21.35 3.18 15.66
C LYS A 159 20.60 2.59 14.49
N LEU A 160 20.72 3.20 13.31
CA LEU A 160 20.17 2.64 12.08
C LEU A 160 21.19 1.70 11.43
N GLY A 161 20.74 0.52 11.01
CA GLY A 161 21.54 -0.49 10.35
C GLY A 161 21.11 -0.72 8.89
N GLY A 162 21.92 -1.51 8.16
CA GLY A 162 21.59 -1.98 6.82
C GLY A 162 20.78 -3.26 6.84
N VAL A 163 19.98 -3.52 5.80
CA VAL A 163 19.22 -4.77 5.68
C VAL A 163 20.18 -5.96 5.64
N PRO A 164 20.10 -6.91 6.59
CA PRO A 164 21.00 -8.07 6.61
C PRO A 164 20.64 -9.06 5.51
N GLU A 165 21.42 -10.14 5.40
CA GLU A 165 21.12 -11.23 4.48
C GLU A 165 19.79 -11.93 4.83
N GLN A 166 19.16 -12.54 3.82
CA GLN A 166 17.95 -13.35 4.02
C GLN A 166 18.27 -14.54 4.94
N GLY A 167 17.37 -14.84 5.86
CA GLY A 167 17.56 -15.89 6.88
C GLY A 167 18.04 -15.39 8.24
N GLU A 168 18.50 -14.13 8.33
CA GLU A 168 18.94 -13.55 9.60
C GLU A 168 17.77 -13.26 10.56
N ALA A 169 18.03 -13.45 11.85
CA ALA A 169 17.05 -13.22 12.90
C ALA A 169 16.90 -11.71 13.19
N LEU A 170 15.65 -11.29 13.32
CA LEU A 170 15.23 -9.93 13.63
C LEU A 170 14.26 -9.91 14.81
N TYR A 171 14.20 -8.78 15.50
CA TYR A 171 13.38 -8.57 16.69
C TYR A 171 12.57 -7.28 16.53
N SER A 172 11.26 -7.43 16.31
CA SER A 172 10.30 -6.35 16.23
C SER A 172 9.86 -5.92 17.62
N LEU A 173 9.93 -4.62 17.90
CA LEU A 173 9.60 -4.03 19.18
C LEU A 173 8.43 -3.06 19.01
N GLY A 174 7.53 -2.98 19.99
CA GLY A 174 6.43 -2.03 19.98
C GLY A 174 5.84 -1.81 21.36
N ASN A 175 5.05 -0.75 21.50
CA ASN A 175 4.25 -0.44 22.67
C ASN A 175 2.76 -0.29 22.31
N PRO A 176 2.10 -1.37 21.83
CA PRO A 176 0.66 -1.38 21.59
C PRO A 176 -0.13 -1.05 22.86
N GLY A 177 -1.12 -0.15 22.72
CA GLY A 177 -1.78 0.52 23.84
C GLY A 177 -2.18 -0.37 25.02
N ASP A 178 -3.01 -1.39 24.78
CA ASP A 178 -3.57 -2.20 25.88
C ASP A 178 -2.66 -3.37 26.31
N LEU A 179 -1.59 -3.65 25.56
CA LEU A 179 -0.68 -4.78 25.82
C LEU A 179 0.64 -4.31 26.45
N GLY A 180 0.96 -3.02 26.33
CA GLY A 180 2.23 -2.46 26.76
C GLY A 180 3.40 -2.86 25.86
N PHE A 181 4.61 -2.73 26.38
CA PHE A 181 5.82 -3.00 25.62
C PHE A 181 6.01 -4.49 25.31
N ILE A 182 6.07 -4.83 24.03
CA ILE A 182 6.21 -6.20 23.53
C ILE A 182 7.38 -6.34 22.55
N ILE A 183 7.83 -7.58 22.38
CA ILE A 183 8.84 -8.00 21.41
C ILE A 183 8.34 -9.23 20.66
N VAL A 184 8.57 -9.25 19.35
CA VAL A 184 8.25 -10.36 18.45
C VAL A 184 9.52 -10.69 17.66
N ASP A 185 9.99 -11.93 17.76
CA ASP A 185 11.09 -12.42 16.95
C ASP A 185 10.61 -12.99 15.61
N GLY A 186 11.50 -13.00 14.63
CA GLY A 186 11.23 -13.54 13.31
C GLY A 186 12.46 -13.47 12.41
N ILE A 187 12.27 -13.80 11.14
CA ILE A 187 13.35 -13.93 10.16
C ILE A 187 13.18 -12.89 9.04
N ASN A 188 14.30 -12.32 8.62
CA ASN A 188 14.40 -11.53 7.41
C ASN A 188 14.23 -12.42 6.18
N ASN A 189 13.14 -12.25 5.44
CA ASN A 189 12.90 -12.93 4.16
C ASN A 189 13.23 -12.02 2.96
N GLY A 190 13.93 -10.90 3.20
CA GLY A 190 14.47 -10.02 2.18
C GLY A 190 13.45 -9.01 1.64
N ILE A 191 13.87 -8.27 0.61
CA ILE A 191 13.09 -7.17 0.05
C ILE A 191 12.12 -7.70 -1.02
N LEU A 192 10.87 -7.27 -0.95
CA LEU A 192 9.84 -7.60 -1.93
C LEU A 192 10.11 -6.88 -3.26
N GLN A 193 10.73 -7.58 -4.21
CA GLN A 193 11.16 -7.01 -5.49
C GLN A 193 10.03 -6.68 -6.48
N LYS A 194 8.84 -7.29 -6.31
CA LYS A 194 7.69 -7.13 -7.22
C LYS A 194 6.62 -6.14 -6.73
N SER A 195 6.88 -5.42 -5.64
CA SER A 195 5.98 -4.38 -5.15
C SER A 195 6.49 -2.99 -5.54
N ALA A 196 5.58 -2.05 -5.78
CA ALA A 196 5.95 -0.66 -5.99
C ALA A 196 6.63 -0.02 -4.76
N ARG A 197 6.44 -0.61 -3.56
CA ARG A 197 7.05 -0.18 -2.30
C ARG A 197 7.99 -1.28 -1.81
N SER A 198 9.30 -1.07 -1.91
CA SER A 198 10.32 -2.03 -1.44
C SER A 198 10.23 -2.23 0.08
N ARG A 199 9.42 -3.18 0.53
CA ARG A 199 9.29 -3.57 1.94
C ARG A 199 10.17 -4.79 2.23
N ILE A 200 10.65 -4.89 3.48
CA ILE A 200 11.30 -6.10 3.98
C ILE A 200 10.20 -7.07 4.44
N LEU A 201 10.30 -8.33 4.04
CA LEU A 201 9.42 -9.40 4.46
C LEU A 201 9.92 -9.99 5.78
N PHE A 202 9.09 -10.00 6.81
CA PHE A 202 9.44 -10.45 8.16
C PHE A 202 8.50 -11.58 8.61
N SER A 203 9.05 -12.68 9.12
CA SER A 203 8.24 -13.84 9.56
C SER A 203 7.81 -13.75 11.03
N GLY A 204 7.13 -12.67 11.38
CA GLY A 204 6.57 -12.47 12.71
C GLY A 204 5.31 -11.62 12.66
N ALA A 205 4.39 -11.87 13.58
CA ALA A 205 3.11 -11.17 13.65
C ALA A 205 3.32 -9.74 14.14
N ILE A 206 3.11 -8.76 13.25
CA ILE A 206 3.10 -7.33 13.59
C ILE A 206 1.64 -6.90 13.74
N ASN A 207 1.17 -6.90 14.99
CA ASN A 207 -0.21 -6.59 15.32
C ASN A 207 -0.46 -5.07 15.43
N SER A 208 -1.73 -4.67 15.44
CA SER A 208 -2.11 -3.28 15.61
C SER A 208 -1.51 -2.65 16.87
N GLY A 209 -1.07 -1.41 16.73
CA GLY A 209 -0.33 -0.67 17.76
C GLY A 209 1.19 -0.85 17.70
N MET A 210 1.72 -1.89 17.01
CA MET A 210 3.17 -2.02 16.78
C MET A 210 3.68 -1.15 15.62
N SER A 211 2.80 -0.73 14.70
CA SER A 211 3.13 0.18 13.60
C SER A 211 3.97 1.37 14.07
N GLY A 212 5.09 1.63 13.41
CA GLY A 212 6.00 2.71 13.73
C GLY A 212 7.09 2.33 14.73
N GLY A 213 6.97 1.18 15.39
CA GLY A 213 8.02 0.61 16.23
C GLY A 213 9.22 0.09 15.41
N PRO A 214 10.39 -0.10 16.04
CA PRO A 214 11.58 -0.57 15.34
C PRO A 214 11.61 -2.10 15.27
N THR A 215 12.14 -2.62 14.17
CA THR A 215 12.68 -3.98 14.09
C THR A 215 14.19 -3.92 14.03
N VAL A 216 14.86 -4.63 14.94
CA VAL A 216 16.31 -4.59 15.13
C VAL A 216 16.99 -5.92 14.87
N ASN A 217 18.27 -5.89 14.54
CA ASN A 217 19.15 -7.06 14.52
C ASN A 217 19.66 -7.42 15.94
N LYS A 218 20.49 -8.47 16.06
CA LYS A 218 21.10 -8.89 17.33
C LYS A 218 21.98 -7.82 18.00
N ALA A 219 22.52 -6.87 17.22
CA ALA A 219 23.30 -5.74 17.72
C ALA A 219 22.41 -4.56 18.21
N GLY A 220 21.09 -4.66 18.03
CA GLY A 220 20.14 -3.61 18.37
C GLY A 220 20.10 -2.46 17.36
N GLU A 221 20.63 -2.66 16.14
CA GLU A 221 20.55 -1.70 15.06
C GLU A 221 19.21 -1.87 14.34
N VAL A 222 18.53 -0.77 14.05
CA VAL A 222 17.22 -0.76 13.39
C VAL A 222 17.40 -1.10 11.93
N ILE A 223 16.78 -2.21 11.54
CA ILE A 223 16.77 -2.73 10.17
C ILE A 223 15.54 -2.21 9.41
N GLY A 224 14.42 -2.07 10.10
CA GLY A 224 13.22 -1.50 9.53
C GLY A 224 12.21 -1.02 10.57
N ILE A 225 11.17 -0.38 10.08
CA ILE A 225 10.09 0.18 10.87
C ILE A 225 8.86 -0.68 10.63
N ASN A 226 8.23 -1.12 11.71
CA ASN A 226 7.07 -2.01 11.68
C ASN A 226 5.92 -1.37 10.92
N VAL A 227 5.26 -2.15 10.07
CA VAL A 227 3.96 -1.82 9.47
C VAL A 227 3.01 -2.94 9.86
N GLU A 228 1.87 -2.59 10.48
CA GLU A 228 0.88 -3.59 10.87
C GLU A 228 0.46 -4.46 9.68
N SER A 229 0.39 -5.77 9.92
CA SER A 229 -0.21 -6.72 8.99
C SER A 229 -1.63 -7.04 9.48
N GLN A 230 -2.56 -7.32 8.57
CA GLN A 230 -3.95 -7.68 8.91
C GLN A 230 -4.06 -9.10 9.48
N GLY A 231 -3.32 -9.40 10.57
CA GLY A 231 -3.43 -10.65 11.32
C GLY A 231 -2.78 -11.88 10.67
N ASN A 232 -1.87 -11.69 9.72
CA ASN A 232 -1.11 -12.78 9.10
C ASN A 232 0.25 -12.95 9.80
N ASP A 233 0.80 -14.16 9.82
CA ASP A 233 2.18 -14.48 10.27
C ASP A 233 3.29 -13.89 9.38
N ILE A 234 2.92 -12.93 8.51
CA ILE A 234 3.79 -12.20 7.60
C ILE A 234 3.71 -10.72 7.97
N GLY A 235 4.81 -10.19 8.50
CA GLY A 235 5.00 -8.77 8.76
C GLY A 235 5.73 -8.08 7.60
N PHE A 236 5.52 -6.77 7.50
CA PHE A 236 6.22 -5.91 6.55
C PHE A 236 6.97 -4.83 7.31
N LEU A 237 8.19 -4.53 6.87
CA LEU A 237 8.99 -3.45 7.43
C LEU A 237 9.34 -2.44 6.36
N VAL A 238 9.31 -1.16 6.75
CA VAL A 238 9.93 -0.08 5.98
C VAL A 238 11.45 -0.15 6.21
N PRO A 239 12.30 -0.26 5.17
CA PRO A 239 13.75 -0.23 5.36
C PRO A 239 14.24 1.01 6.11
N ALA A 240 15.16 0.83 7.06
CA ALA A 240 15.72 1.93 7.85
C ALA A 240 16.49 2.98 7.01
N SER A 241 16.88 2.65 5.78
CA SER A 241 17.50 3.60 4.84
C SER A 241 16.59 4.79 4.53
N HIS A 242 15.28 4.57 4.40
CA HIS A 242 14.33 5.66 4.16
C HIS A 242 14.21 6.57 5.39
N LEU A 243 14.24 5.99 6.61
CA LEU A 243 14.28 6.78 7.84
C LEU A 243 15.59 7.58 7.96
N ALA A 244 16.72 7.03 7.53
CA ALA A 244 17.99 7.75 7.51
C ALA A 244 17.96 8.96 6.55
N GLU A 245 17.28 8.84 5.40
CA GLU A 245 17.06 9.96 4.48
C GLU A 245 16.14 11.02 5.10
N LEU A 246 15.04 10.59 5.73
CA LEU A 246 14.10 11.48 6.40
C LEU A 246 14.73 12.22 7.59
N LEU A 247 15.61 11.56 8.35
CA LEU A 247 16.32 12.17 9.47
C LEU A 247 17.22 13.33 9.02
N LYS A 248 17.95 13.15 7.91
CA LYS A 248 18.76 14.25 7.33
C LYS A 248 17.90 15.46 6.95
N GLN A 249 16.68 15.23 6.47
CA GLN A 249 15.74 16.31 6.15
C GLN A 249 15.27 17.01 7.43
N ALA A 250 14.89 16.25 8.46
CA ALA A 250 14.45 16.80 9.75
C ALA A 250 15.54 17.66 10.42
N GLU A 251 16.81 17.26 10.28
CA GLU A 251 17.97 18.01 10.81
C GLU A 251 18.27 19.29 10.01
N SER A 252 17.85 19.37 8.75
CA SER A 252 18.13 20.51 7.87
C SER A 252 17.27 21.76 8.14
N GLY A 253 16.22 21.64 8.96
CA GLY A 253 15.36 22.74 9.38
C GLY A 253 13.87 22.48 9.15
N ALA A 254 13.05 23.48 9.49
CA ALA A 254 11.59 23.38 9.35
C ALA A 254 11.18 23.34 7.86
N VAL A 255 10.38 22.34 7.48
CA VAL A 255 9.82 22.19 6.13
C VAL A 255 8.31 22.44 6.19
N ASN A 256 7.76 23.12 5.20
CA ASN A 256 6.32 23.15 5.01
C ASN A 256 5.85 21.73 4.67
N ILE A 257 5.13 21.08 5.59
CA ILE A 257 4.73 19.67 5.47
C ILE A 257 3.88 19.43 4.22
N ASN A 258 2.96 20.32 3.86
CA ASN A 258 2.12 20.12 2.67
C ASN A 258 2.92 20.24 1.37
N GLU A 259 3.88 21.17 1.30
CA GLU A 259 4.79 21.29 0.16
C GLU A 259 5.70 20.07 0.07
N SER A 260 6.23 19.59 1.20
CA SER A 260 7.03 18.35 1.26
C SER A 260 6.25 17.14 0.74
N ILE A 261 4.98 16.99 1.16
CA ILE A 261 4.11 15.92 0.67
C ILE A 261 3.88 16.06 -0.83
N ALA A 262 3.57 17.26 -1.33
CA ALA A 262 3.38 17.49 -2.77
C ALA A 262 4.64 17.11 -3.58
N ASP A 263 5.81 17.52 -3.08
CA ASP A 263 7.11 17.21 -3.68
C ASP A 263 7.37 15.71 -3.78
N GLN A 264 7.11 15.00 -2.69
CA GLN A 264 7.27 13.55 -2.61
C GLN A 264 6.35 12.82 -3.60
N LEU A 265 5.05 13.17 -3.63
CA LEU A 265 4.08 12.53 -4.51
C LEU A 265 4.40 12.77 -5.99
N ILE A 266 4.83 13.99 -6.34
CA ILE A 266 5.22 14.36 -7.69
C ILE A 266 6.47 13.60 -8.13
N ALA A 267 7.48 13.51 -7.26
CA ALA A 267 8.72 12.78 -7.53
C ALA A 267 8.47 11.26 -7.66
N ASP A 268 7.65 10.70 -6.78
CA ASP A 268 7.25 9.29 -6.80
C ASP A 268 6.50 8.93 -8.09
N ASN A 269 5.56 9.77 -8.52
CA ASN A 269 4.88 9.62 -9.81
C ASN A 269 5.88 9.65 -10.98
N GLY A 270 6.81 10.60 -10.99
CA GLY A 270 7.84 10.68 -12.03
C GLY A 270 8.69 9.41 -12.11
N LYS A 271 9.14 8.89 -10.95
CA LYS A 271 9.94 7.66 -10.86
C LYS A 271 9.17 6.43 -11.34
N TYR A 272 7.93 6.29 -10.90
CA TYR A 272 7.09 5.13 -11.22
C TYR A 272 6.69 5.06 -12.70
N TYR A 273 6.32 6.20 -13.30
CA TYR A 273 5.88 6.24 -14.69
C TYR A 273 7.03 6.41 -15.70
N ALA A 274 8.28 6.65 -15.25
CA ALA A 274 9.43 6.72 -16.15
C ALA A 274 9.64 5.45 -17.03
N PRO A 275 9.60 4.21 -16.48
CA PRO A 275 9.69 2.99 -17.30
C PRO A 275 8.39 2.65 -18.04
N PHE A 276 7.25 3.21 -17.63
CA PHE A 276 5.91 2.91 -18.16
C PHE A 276 5.84 2.99 -19.69
N PHE A 277 6.40 4.06 -20.25
CA PHE A 277 6.32 4.36 -21.68
C PHE A 277 7.31 3.56 -22.56
N LYS A 278 8.19 2.75 -21.95
CA LYS A 278 9.25 2.02 -22.66
C LYS A 278 9.07 0.50 -22.63
N ASN A 279 8.30 0.00 -21.66
CA ASN A 279 8.17 -1.43 -21.44
C ASN A 279 7.15 -2.07 -22.39
N ASP A 280 7.43 -3.30 -22.79
CA ASP A 280 6.46 -4.13 -23.48
C ASP A 280 5.37 -4.60 -22.51
N TRP A 281 4.13 -4.52 -22.96
CA TRP A 281 2.96 -4.95 -22.21
C TRP A 281 2.65 -6.40 -22.53
N LYS A 282 2.30 -7.18 -21.49
CA LYS A 282 1.51 -8.37 -21.74
C LYS A 282 0.16 -7.94 -22.31
N LYS A 283 -0.35 -8.73 -23.24
CA LYS A 283 -1.63 -8.47 -23.89
C LYS A 283 -2.57 -9.64 -23.69
N ALA A 284 -3.86 -9.35 -23.63
CA ALA A 284 -4.93 -10.33 -23.62
C ALA A 284 -5.95 -10.00 -24.71
N THR A 285 -6.70 -11.00 -25.16
CA THR A 285 -7.82 -10.81 -26.09
C THR A 285 -9.13 -10.87 -25.31
N ILE A 286 -9.98 -9.85 -25.47
CA ILE A 286 -11.32 -9.76 -24.87
C ILE A 286 -12.28 -9.37 -25.99
N GLY A 287 -13.20 -10.26 -26.34
CA GLY A 287 -13.98 -10.15 -27.57
C GLY A 287 -13.06 -9.95 -28.79
N HIS A 288 -13.27 -8.88 -29.55
CA HIS A 288 -12.46 -8.54 -30.73
C HIS A 288 -11.26 -7.63 -30.44
N TYR A 289 -10.99 -7.30 -29.17
CA TYR A 289 -9.90 -6.39 -28.82
C TYR A 289 -8.72 -7.14 -28.22
N THR A 290 -7.53 -6.82 -28.69
CA THR A 290 -6.30 -7.08 -27.95
C THR A 290 -5.98 -5.87 -27.09
N VAL A 291 -5.89 -6.08 -25.78
CA VAL A 291 -5.70 -5.03 -24.77
C VAL A 291 -4.45 -5.26 -23.94
N PRO A 292 -3.77 -4.20 -23.47
CA PRO A 292 -2.64 -4.34 -22.55
C PRO A 292 -3.15 -4.72 -21.16
N THR A 293 -2.49 -5.66 -20.49
CA THR A 293 -2.86 -6.14 -19.15
C THR A 293 -1.76 -5.82 -18.15
N GLU A 294 -0.73 -6.65 -18.05
CA GLU A 294 0.36 -6.48 -17.08
C GLU A 294 1.56 -5.77 -17.71
N PHE A 295 2.14 -4.80 -16.99
CA PHE A 295 3.47 -4.27 -17.26
C PHE A 295 4.16 -4.02 -15.92
N GLY A 296 5.43 -4.39 -15.77
CA GLY A 296 6.10 -4.30 -14.47
C GLY A 296 5.44 -5.18 -13.38
N GLY A 297 6.14 -5.41 -12.27
CA GLY A 297 5.74 -6.44 -11.31
C GLY A 297 4.47 -6.15 -10.48
N ASP A 298 4.00 -4.89 -10.43
CA ASP A 298 3.00 -4.43 -9.47
C ASP A 298 1.59 -4.21 -10.06
N LEU A 299 1.43 -4.14 -11.38
CA LEU A 299 0.13 -4.11 -12.05
C LEU A 299 -0.39 -5.53 -12.28
N ARG A 300 -1.52 -5.88 -11.67
CA ARG A 300 -2.12 -7.21 -11.76
C ARG A 300 -3.51 -7.15 -12.35
N CYS A 301 -3.84 -8.14 -13.18
CA CYS A 301 -5.15 -8.23 -13.81
C CYS A 301 -5.90 -9.49 -13.37
N TRP A 302 -7.21 -9.37 -13.23
CA TRP A 302 -8.12 -10.42 -12.77
C TRP A 302 -9.35 -10.47 -13.68
N ASP A 303 -9.84 -11.67 -13.96
CA ASP A 303 -11.17 -11.85 -14.52
C ASP A 303 -12.21 -11.46 -13.46
N VAL A 304 -13.15 -10.62 -13.87
CA VAL A 304 -14.30 -10.18 -13.07
C VAL A 304 -15.58 -10.32 -13.88
N SER A 305 -15.61 -11.31 -14.78
CA SER A 305 -16.77 -11.60 -15.61
C SER A 305 -17.91 -12.07 -14.70
N PRO A 306 -19.11 -11.46 -14.78
CA PRO A 306 -20.25 -11.88 -13.97
C PRO A 306 -20.66 -13.31 -14.32
N GLN A 307 -21.17 -14.03 -13.31
CA GLN A 307 -21.82 -15.31 -13.54
C GLN A 307 -23.03 -15.10 -14.45
N GLN A 308 -23.09 -15.84 -15.55
CA GLN A 308 -24.14 -15.72 -16.55
C GLN A 308 -25.28 -16.69 -16.24
N GLU A 309 -26.51 -16.18 -16.19
CA GLU A 309 -27.71 -16.98 -16.01
C GLU A 309 -28.35 -17.32 -17.35
N LEU A 310 -29.09 -18.44 -17.43
CA LEU A 310 -29.73 -18.87 -18.69
C LEU A 310 -30.72 -17.84 -19.25
N GLU A 311 -31.32 -17.02 -18.39
CA GLU A 311 -32.33 -16.04 -18.77
C GLU A 311 -31.76 -14.68 -19.19
N ASP A 312 -30.45 -14.47 -19.04
CA ASP A 312 -29.79 -13.23 -19.38
C ASP A 312 -29.86 -12.95 -20.89
N LEU A 313 -30.27 -11.74 -21.24
CA LEU A 313 -30.42 -11.28 -22.63
C LEU A 313 -29.07 -10.84 -23.23
N ALA A 314 -28.16 -10.41 -22.37
CA ALA A 314 -26.82 -9.95 -22.72
C ALA A 314 -25.85 -10.46 -21.67
N ALA A 315 -24.60 -10.61 -22.09
CA ALA A 315 -23.50 -11.04 -21.24
C ALA A 315 -22.35 -10.04 -21.34
N SER A 316 -21.44 -10.12 -20.37
CA SER A 316 -20.20 -9.39 -20.41
C SER A 316 -19.02 -10.25 -19.98
N GLU A 317 -17.88 -10.03 -20.61
CA GLU A 317 -16.58 -10.57 -20.22
C GLU A 317 -15.71 -9.38 -19.80
N SER A 318 -15.17 -9.40 -18.58
CA SER A 318 -14.49 -8.23 -18.02
C SER A 318 -13.19 -8.59 -17.34
N VAL A 319 -12.17 -7.78 -17.63
CA VAL A 319 -10.86 -7.85 -16.96
C VAL A 319 -10.63 -6.53 -16.26
N ILE A 320 -10.30 -6.60 -14.97
CA ILE A 320 -9.83 -5.46 -14.18
C ILE A 320 -8.33 -5.58 -13.96
N CYS A 321 -7.61 -4.48 -14.13
CA CYS A 321 -6.19 -4.36 -13.83
C CYS A 321 -5.97 -3.26 -12.79
N GLN A 322 -5.17 -3.52 -11.76
CA GLN A 322 -4.87 -2.55 -10.70
C GLN A 322 -3.44 -2.66 -10.18
N SER A 323 -2.83 -1.51 -9.90
CA SER A 323 -1.51 -1.44 -9.26
C SER A 323 -1.63 -1.70 -7.77
N ASP A 324 -0.63 -2.37 -7.18
CA ASP A 324 -0.49 -2.45 -5.72
C ASP A 324 0.07 -1.16 -5.08
N ARG A 325 0.49 -0.20 -5.91
CA ARG A 325 0.98 1.12 -5.48
C ARG A 325 -0.14 1.96 -4.84
N VAL A 326 0.01 2.22 -3.56
CA VAL A 326 -0.86 3.11 -2.78
C VAL A 326 -0.03 3.91 -1.79
N THR A 327 -0.36 5.19 -1.63
CA THR A 327 0.16 6.07 -0.58
C THR A 327 -1.00 6.56 0.27
N TYR A 328 -0.91 6.28 1.57
CA TYR A 328 -1.86 6.75 2.56
C TYR A 328 -1.65 8.25 2.82
N ILE A 329 -2.74 9.02 2.80
CA ILE A 329 -2.72 10.45 3.12
C ILE A 329 -3.49 10.72 4.41
N SER A 330 -4.70 10.19 4.53
CA SER A 330 -5.58 10.31 5.70
C SER A 330 -6.59 9.15 5.71
N GLY A 331 -7.38 9.01 6.77
CA GLY A 331 -8.34 7.91 6.92
C GLY A 331 -9.39 7.80 5.81
N ASP A 332 -9.59 8.86 5.03
CA ASP A 332 -10.51 8.95 3.89
C ASP A 332 -9.81 9.18 2.53
N THR A 333 -8.47 9.26 2.51
CA THR A 333 -7.71 9.61 1.30
C THR A 333 -6.48 8.74 1.13
N GLN A 334 -6.44 8.07 -0.02
CA GLN A 334 -5.27 7.35 -0.52
C GLN A 334 -5.03 7.77 -1.97
N VAL A 335 -3.77 7.83 -2.38
CA VAL A 335 -3.37 8.27 -3.73
C VAL A 335 -2.36 7.32 -4.35
N GLY A 336 -2.08 7.52 -5.65
CA GLY A 336 -1.08 6.79 -6.40
C GLY A 336 -1.57 5.51 -7.06
N ARG A 337 -2.86 5.16 -6.89
CA ARG A 337 -3.45 3.97 -7.50
C ARG A 337 -3.67 4.20 -8.99
N MET A 338 -3.33 3.20 -9.78
CA MET A 338 -3.73 3.08 -11.18
C MET A 338 -4.64 1.87 -11.33
N GLY A 339 -5.75 2.04 -12.04
CA GLY A 339 -6.61 0.94 -12.41
C GLY A 339 -7.30 1.16 -13.74
N PHE A 340 -7.57 0.08 -14.45
CA PHE A 340 -8.39 0.11 -15.65
C PHE A 340 -9.18 -1.18 -15.84
N VAL A 341 -10.32 -1.07 -16.50
CA VAL A 341 -11.26 -2.16 -16.76
C VAL A 341 -11.56 -2.20 -18.25
N TYR A 342 -11.54 -3.41 -18.81
CA TYR A 342 -12.03 -3.70 -20.14
C TYR A 342 -13.25 -4.59 -20.04
N SER A 343 -14.32 -4.25 -20.76
CA SER A 343 -15.53 -5.07 -20.78
C SER A 343 -16.04 -5.26 -22.20
N ASN A 344 -16.07 -6.50 -22.67
CA ASN A 344 -16.80 -6.90 -23.86
C ASN A 344 -18.25 -7.19 -23.47
N PHE A 345 -19.22 -6.47 -24.02
CA PHE A 345 -20.65 -6.61 -23.73
C PHE A 345 -21.39 -7.01 -25.00
N TYR A 346 -22.15 -8.11 -24.97
CA TYR A 346 -22.78 -8.66 -26.16
C TYR A 346 -24.15 -9.26 -25.89
N ALA A 347 -25.01 -9.22 -26.91
CA ALA A 347 -26.30 -9.89 -26.91
C ALA A 347 -26.12 -11.40 -27.01
N ARG A 348 -26.84 -12.17 -26.19
CA ARG A 348 -26.79 -13.65 -26.24
C ARG A 348 -27.69 -14.23 -27.33
N GLU A 349 -28.74 -13.50 -27.67
CA GLU A 349 -29.59 -13.75 -28.83
C GLU A 349 -29.80 -12.44 -29.59
N PRO A 350 -29.96 -12.47 -30.93
CA PRO A 350 -30.25 -11.28 -31.70
C PRO A 350 -31.48 -10.54 -31.17
N MET A 351 -31.31 -9.25 -30.84
CA MET A 351 -32.40 -8.42 -30.34
C MET A 351 -32.53 -7.10 -31.12
N PRO A 352 -33.67 -6.39 -31.05
CA PRO A 352 -33.79 -5.07 -31.65
C PRO A 352 -32.68 -4.13 -31.14
N ALA A 353 -32.04 -3.39 -32.04
CA ALA A 353 -30.89 -2.55 -31.69
C ALA A 353 -31.20 -1.56 -30.55
N ALA A 354 -32.40 -0.98 -30.51
CA ALA A 354 -32.82 -0.10 -29.43
C ALA A 354 -32.83 -0.78 -28.04
N ARG A 355 -33.17 -2.08 -27.99
CA ARG A 355 -33.12 -2.87 -26.75
C ARG A 355 -31.68 -3.14 -26.33
N PHE A 356 -30.81 -3.48 -27.28
CA PHE A 356 -29.38 -3.66 -27.01
C PHE A 356 -28.77 -2.36 -26.47
N TYR A 357 -28.97 -1.23 -27.16
CA TYR A 357 -28.45 0.07 -26.73
C TYR A 357 -29.00 0.51 -25.37
N HIS A 358 -30.26 0.21 -25.05
CA HIS A 358 -30.80 0.46 -23.71
C HIS A 358 -30.02 -0.29 -22.63
N LEU A 359 -29.72 -1.57 -22.86
CA LEU A 359 -28.91 -2.38 -21.93
C LEU A 359 -27.47 -1.88 -21.87
N TYR A 360 -26.81 -1.74 -23.02
CA TYR A 360 -25.40 -1.33 -23.12
C TYR A 360 -25.14 0.07 -22.56
N SER A 361 -26.07 1.02 -22.73
CA SER A 361 -25.91 2.38 -22.19
C SER A 361 -25.78 2.41 -20.66
N ARG A 362 -26.24 1.37 -19.96
CA ARG A 362 -26.10 1.26 -18.50
C ARG A 362 -24.67 0.96 -18.07
N GLU A 363 -23.83 0.46 -18.98
CA GLU A 363 -22.40 0.24 -18.76
C GLU A 363 -21.60 1.54 -18.87
N TYR A 364 -22.18 2.61 -19.41
CA TYR A 364 -21.54 3.92 -19.51
C TYR A 364 -21.59 4.68 -18.19
N ARG A 365 -20.89 4.17 -17.18
CA ARG A 365 -20.81 4.74 -15.83
C ARG A 365 -19.36 4.94 -15.42
N LEU A 366 -18.99 6.18 -15.13
CA LEU A 366 -17.67 6.50 -14.65
C LEU A 366 -17.56 6.21 -13.14
N PRO A 367 -16.75 5.23 -12.70
CA PRO A 367 -16.46 5.06 -11.29
C PRO A 367 -15.57 6.22 -10.82
N TYR A 368 -15.84 6.72 -9.62
CA TYR A 368 -15.00 7.72 -8.97
C TYR A 368 -14.92 7.47 -7.47
N GLU A 369 -13.86 7.95 -6.84
CA GLU A 369 -13.72 7.92 -5.39
C GLU A 369 -14.38 9.17 -4.80
N LEU A 370 -15.22 9.00 -3.78
CA LEU A 370 -15.79 10.14 -3.07
C LEU A 370 -14.67 10.85 -2.30
N ARG A 371 -14.28 12.04 -2.77
CA ARG A 371 -13.32 12.89 -2.09
C ARG A 371 -13.99 13.93 -1.21
N SER A 372 -13.34 14.25 -0.10
CA SER A 372 -13.71 15.37 0.76
C SER A 372 -13.61 16.69 -0.01
N ARG A 373 -14.69 17.49 -0.02
CA ARG A 373 -14.70 18.84 -0.61
C ARG A 373 -13.75 19.82 0.09
N ARG A 374 -13.31 19.51 1.31
CA ARG A 374 -12.27 20.28 2.01
C ARG A 374 -10.92 20.16 1.29
N ASP A 375 -10.58 18.96 0.85
CA ASP A 375 -9.23 18.62 0.40
C ASP A 375 -9.11 18.55 -1.14
N PHE A 376 -10.24 18.40 -1.84
CA PHE A 376 -10.32 18.32 -3.31
C PHE A 376 -11.31 19.31 -3.90
N GLY A 377 -11.04 19.69 -5.15
CA GLY A 377 -11.89 20.53 -6.00
C GLY A 377 -13.12 19.83 -6.56
N ASP A 378 -13.84 20.56 -7.41
CA ASP A 378 -14.96 20.01 -8.18
C ASP A 378 -14.46 19.18 -9.36
N PHE A 379 -15.32 18.29 -9.86
CA PHE A 379 -15.05 17.56 -11.08
C PHE A 379 -15.13 18.48 -12.29
N ALA A 380 -14.12 18.42 -13.16
CA ALA A 380 -14.16 19.02 -14.49
C ALA A 380 -14.17 17.90 -15.53
N CYS A 381 -15.29 17.75 -16.25
CA CYS A 381 -15.52 16.67 -17.19
C CYS A 381 -15.74 17.16 -18.62
N THR A 382 -15.15 16.46 -19.59
CA THR A 382 -15.32 16.67 -21.02
C THR A 382 -15.69 15.37 -21.70
N ALA A 383 -16.67 15.41 -22.60
CA ALA A 383 -17.05 14.27 -23.42
C ALA A 383 -16.70 14.51 -24.89
N ASP A 384 -16.23 13.47 -25.57
CA ASP A 384 -15.80 13.56 -26.98
C ASP A 384 -16.01 12.22 -27.70
N PHE A 385 -15.68 12.17 -28.99
CA PHE A 385 -15.60 10.95 -29.78
C PHE A 385 -14.17 10.72 -30.27
N VAL A 386 -13.66 9.51 -30.07
CA VAL A 386 -12.29 9.11 -30.44
C VAL A 386 -12.29 7.80 -31.20
N ALA A 387 -11.19 7.49 -31.89
CA ALA A 387 -10.96 6.18 -32.48
C ALA A 387 -9.97 5.39 -31.61
N ILE A 388 -10.35 4.17 -31.20
CA ILE A 388 -9.50 3.24 -30.44
C ILE A 388 -9.52 1.91 -31.20
N GLY A 389 -8.34 1.39 -31.54
CA GLY A 389 -8.22 0.21 -32.41
C GLY A 389 -8.92 0.37 -33.76
N GLY A 390 -9.07 1.61 -34.26
CA GLY A 390 -9.79 1.90 -35.51
C GLY A 390 -11.32 1.89 -35.41
N LYS A 391 -11.90 1.68 -34.23
CA LYS A 391 -13.35 1.73 -33.98
C LYS A 391 -13.75 3.03 -33.28
N PRO A 392 -14.96 3.57 -33.51
CA PRO A 392 -15.41 4.80 -32.87
C PRO A 392 -15.88 4.55 -31.43
N PHE A 393 -15.46 5.40 -30.51
CA PHE A 393 -15.84 5.39 -29.10
C PHE A 393 -16.38 6.76 -28.69
N LYS A 394 -17.39 6.79 -27.82
CA LYS A 394 -17.75 7.96 -27.02
C LYS A 394 -16.94 7.95 -25.73
N THR A 395 -16.24 9.03 -25.42
CA THR A 395 -15.44 9.17 -24.20
C THR A 395 -15.98 10.24 -23.26
N THR A 396 -15.76 10.03 -21.96
CA THR A 396 -15.90 11.07 -20.93
C THR A 396 -14.65 11.01 -20.07
N TYR A 397 -13.92 12.13 -20.03
CA TYR A 397 -12.73 12.33 -19.22
C TYR A 397 -13.04 13.34 -18.13
N CYS A 398 -12.70 13.02 -16.89
CA CYS A 398 -12.91 13.89 -15.74
C CYS A 398 -11.62 14.05 -14.94
N THR A 399 -11.44 15.23 -14.37
CA THR A 399 -10.36 15.54 -13.43
C THR A 399 -10.93 16.06 -12.12
N GLN A 400 -10.25 15.78 -11.01
CA GLN A 400 -10.54 16.34 -9.71
C GLN A 400 -9.23 16.73 -9.01
N PRO A 401 -8.87 18.03 -8.96
CA PRO A 401 -7.58 18.47 -8.42
C PRO A 401 -7.59 18.51 -6.88
N SER A 402 -6.42 18.24 -6.27
CA SER A 402 -6.20 18.51 -4.86
C SER A 402 -6.12 20.02 -4.59
N LYS A 403 -6.68 20.45 -3.45
CA LYS A 403 -6.54 21.82 -2.93
C LYS A 403 -5.30 22.01 -2.05
N LYS A 404 -4.69 20.91 -1.59
CA LYS A 404 -3.60 20.92 -0.60
C LYS A 404 -2.23 20.66 -1.21
N TYR A 405 -2.15 19.72 -2.16
CA TYR A 405 -0.89 19.22 -2.67
C TYR A 405 -0.62 19.80 -4.06
N ILE A 406 0.01 20.97 -4.06
CA ILE A 406 0.27 21.79 -5.25
C ILE A 406 1.76 22.16 -5.28
N LYS A 407 2.42 21.93 -6.41
CA LYS A 407 3.81 22.35 -6.62
C LYS A 407 3.89 23.17 -7.90
N ASN A 408 4.49 24.36 -7.83
CA ASN A 408 4.66 25.24 -8.99
C ASN A 408 3.35 25.50 -9.77
N GLY A 409 2.21 25.56 -9.08
CA GLY A 409 0.90 25.76 -9.68
C GLY A 409 0.25 24.50 -10.27
N GLU A 410 0.93 23.35 -10.27
CA GLU A 410 0.36 22.07 -10.70
C GLU A 410 -0.06 21.25 -9.46
N ALA A 411 -1.36 20.96 -9.36
CA ALA A 411 -1.91 20.10 -8.33
C ALA A 411 -1.80 18.63 -8.75
N ILE A 412 -1.55 17.74 -7.79
CA ILE A 412 -1.92 16.33 -8.02
C ILE A 412 -3.44 16.20 -8.09
N SER A 413 -3.91 15.33 -8.97
CA SER A 413 -5.32 15.22 -9.34
C SER A 413 -5.73 13.76 -9.46
N ASP A 414 -7.01 13.50 -9.25
CA ASP A 414 -7.63 12.24 -9.65
C ASP A 414 -8.17 12.39 -11.07
N LEU A 415 -7.87 11.40 -11.91
CA LEU A 415 -8.23 11.39 -13.32
C LEU A 415 -9.06 10.14 -13.59
N TYR A 416 -10.15 10.33 -14.31
CA TYR A 416 -11.11 9.29 -14.65
C TYR A 416 -11.42 9.34 -16.14
N LEU A 417 -11.47 8.17 -16.77
CA LEU A 417 -11.87 8.04 -18.17
C LEU A 417 -12.86 6.89 -18.31
N ILE A 418 -13.91 7.11 -19.10
CA ILE A 418 -14.71 6.02 -19.66
C ILE A 418 -14.82 6.20 -21.18
N ALA A 419 -14.61 5.12 -21.91
CA ALA A 419 -14.81 5.03 -23.35
C ALA A 419 -15.81 3.89 -23.64
N ALA A 420 -16.81 4.11 -24.50
CA ALA A 420 -17.71 3.07 -24.97
C ALA A 420 -17.79 3.06 -26.49
N GLN A 421 -17.58 1.89 -27.09
CA GLN A 421 -17.69 1.68 -28.53
C GLN A 421 -19.12 1.98 -29.00
N ILE A 422 -19.24 2.62 -30.16
CA ILE A 422 -20.53 2.92 -30.78
C ILE A 422 -20.65 2.30 -32.17
N GLY A 423 -21.89 2.14 -32.65
CA GLY A 423 -22.20 1.74 -34.04
C GLY A 423 -22.53 0.25 -34.23
N GLU A 424 -22.13 -0.61 -33.30
CA GLU A 424 -22.43 -2.05 -33.35
C GLU A 424 -23.83 -2.36 -32.80
N LYS A 425 -24.55 -3.29 -33.42
CA LYS A 425 -25.98 -3.55 -33.12
C LYS A 425 -26.23 -4.59 -32.02
N GLN A 426 -25.24 -5.43 -31.73
CA GLN A 426 -25.37 -6.59 -30.84
C GLN A 426 -24.17 -6.74 -29.89
N GLN A 427 -23.18 -5.86 -29.98
CA GLN A 427 -21.99 -5.90 -29.15
C GLN A 427 -21.47 -4.49 -28.89
N GLY A 428 -20.65 -4.35 -27.86
CA GLY A 428 -20.00 -3.11 -27.49
C GLY A 428 -18.82 -3.41 -26.58
N PHE A 429 -17.90 -2.46 -26.50
CA PHE A 429 -16.71 -2.58 -25.69
C PHE A 429 -16.55 -1.34 -24.85
N THR A 430 -16.36 -1.48 -23.54
CA THR A 430 -16.08 -0.34 -22.65
C THR A 430 -14.67 -0.43 -22.10
N ILE A 431 -14.07 0.74 -21.92
CA ILE A 431 -12.77 0.92 -21.29
C ILE A 431 -12.96 1.96 -20.20
N THR A 432 -12.61 1.61 -18.97
CA THR A 432 -12.63 2.56 -17.84
C THR A 432 -11.24 2.67 -17.27
N MET A 433 -10.79 3.87 -16.91
CA MET A 433 -9.49 4.11 -16.29
C MET A 433 -9.61 5.06 -15.10
N MET A 434 -8.80 4.83 -14.09
CA MET A 434 -8.68 5.65 -12.89
C MET A 434 -7.21 5.80 -12.52
N LEU A 435 -6.75 7.03 -12.33
CA LEU A 435 -5.44 7.37 -11.78
C LEU A 435 -5.65 8.35 -10.62
N THR A 436 -5.13 8.05 -9.42
CA THR A 436 -5.31 8.93 -8.25
C THR A 436 -4.03 9.66 -7.87
N GLY A 437 -4.15 10.94 -7.48
CA GLY A 437 -3.06 11.81 -7.05
C GLY A 437 -1.88 11.90 -8.02
N ILE A 438 -2.17 12.13 -9.31
CA ILE A 438 -1.17 12.28 -10.38
C ILE A 438 -1.23 13.67 -11.00
N GLN A 439 -0.11 14.16 -11.53
CA GLN A 439 -0.08 15.37 -12.34
C GLN A 439 -0.93 15.18 -13.60
N GLU A 440 -1.82 16.13 -13.91
CA GLU A 440 -2.81 15.97 -14.98
C GLU A 440 -2.15 15.66 -16.33
N ASN A 441 -1.07 16.37 -16.68
CA ASN A 441 -0.34 16.16 -17.93
C ASN A 441 0.31 14.78 -18.00
N LEU A 442 0.87 14.29 -16.89
CA LEU A 442 1.44 12.95 -16.83
C LEU A 442 0.35 11.89 -16.97
N GLY A 443 -0.76 12.03 -16.24
CA GLY A 443 -1.85 11.08 -16.28
C GLY A 443 -2.58 11.02 -17.62
N LYS A 444 -2.72 12.15 -18.34
CA LYS A 444 -3.20 12.16 -19.73
C LYS A 444 -2.32 11.33 -20.65
N ARG A 445 -0.99 11.48 -20.56
CA ARG A 445 -0.05 10.66 -21.34
C ARG A 445 -0.14 9.18 -20.99
N VAL A 446 -0.28 8.85 -19.70
CA VAL A 446 -0.47 7.45 -19.24
C VAL A 446 -1.73 6.85 -19.85
N MET A 447 -2.88 7.52 -19.74
CA MET A 447 -4.14 7.03 -20.31
C MET A 447 -4.07 6.89 -21.82
N ALA A 448 -3.52 7.90 -22.52
CA ALA A 448 -3.34 7.86 -23.98
C ALA A 448 -2.47 6.67 -24.41
N HIS A 449 -1.34 6.46 -23.72
CA HIS A 449 -0.44 5.36 -24.02
C HIS A 449 -1.13 3.99 -23.87
N ILE A 450 -1.95 3.79 -22.83
CA ILE A 450 -2.73 2.54 -22.68
C ILE A 450 -3.71 2.36 -23.85
N LEU A 451 -4.45 3.40 -24.22
CA LEU A 451 -5.40 3.35 -25.34
C LEU A 451 -4.72 3.06 -26.68
N GLU A 452 -3.52 3.60 -26.91
CA GLU A 452 -2.72 3.36 -28.12
C GLU A 452 -2.25 1.90 -28.25
N GLN A 453 -2.17 1.15 -27.15
CA GLN A 453 -1.83 -0.27 -27.19
C GLN A 453 -2.99 -1.18 -27.62
N ILE A 454 -4.22 -0.65 -27.66
CA ILE A 454 -5.43 -1.41 -27.94
C ILE A 454 -5.64 -1.53 -29.45
N THR A 455 -5.75 -2.76 -29.93
CA THR A 455 -5.98 -3.07 -31.35
C THR A 455 -7.24 -3.89 -31.51
N TRP A 456 -8.00 -3.63 -32.58
CA TRP A 456 -9.13 -4.45 -32.98
C TRP A 456 -8.69 -5.53 -33.97
N GLN A 457 -9.15 -6.77 -33.76
CA GLN A 457 -8.93 -7.89 -34.65
C GLN A 457 -10.22 -8.21 -35.42
N PRO A 458 -10.22 -8.16 -36.76
CA PRO A 458 -11.29 -8.73 -37.55
C PRO A 458 -11.35 -10.25 -37.36
N ASN A 459 -12.56 -10.79 -37.37
CA ASN A 459 -12.80 -12.24 -37.40
C ASN A 459 -12.18 -12.92 -38.61
#